data_AF-A0A803TIM9-F1
#
_entry.id   AF-A0A803TIM9-F1
#
_cell.length_a   1.000
_cell.length_b   1.000
_cell.length_c   1.000
_cell.angle_alpha   90.00
_cell.angle_beta   90.00
_cell.angle_gamma   90.00
#
_symmetry.space_group_name_H-M   'P 1'
#
loop_
_entity.id
_entity.type
_entity.pdbx_description
1 polymer ?
#
loop_
_entity_poly.entity_id
_entity_poly.type
_entity_poly.pdbx_seq_one_letter_code
_entity_poly.pdbx_strand_id
1 'polypeptide(L)'
;MNFGTWNVRTLLDNTDSERPEHRTALIARELGRFKIDIAALQETRRAGEGQLKEEKGGYTFFWKGLPEEERRIHGVGFAIRNDPVKHLTEAPTGINERLSTLRINLAKNQQATIICAYAPTLDADEDIKENFYCQLDTILSEIPKEDKIILLGDFNARVGRDSDLWPGIIGKDGVGNSNSNGILLLTKCGEHNLVITNTLFRQKNKLKTSWKHPQSKHWHLLDYVITRARDRRDVLLTRAMTGADDCWTDHRLIQSTMAIKIVPKRRLQGRKTRRKMNTQALQEPSKRALLQTTLKDHLPTEHPENVEEHWNKLKTSIITACEESIGYLTKKHQDWFDDNDKEIQQLIDNKRKAFQTWQRDTNCAAKKKIYASAKAEVQRRTRELKNIWWTKRAEEIQHLADTHDAQGFFKATKIIYGPRNHGIQPLRSSDGTKILKDKT
;
A
#
# COMPACT_ATOMS: atom_id res chain seq x y z
N MET A 1 9.82 -13.24 1.30
CA MET A 1 9.00 -12.02 1.30
C MET A 1 9.65 -10.93 0.46
N ASN A 2 8.85 -10.02 -0.08
CA ASN A 2 9.29 -8.84 -0.82
C ASN A 2 8.98 -7.58 0.00
N PHE A 3 10.01 -6.85 0.38
CA PHE A 3 9.90 -5.55 1.02
C PHE A 3 10.10 -4.45 -0.01
N GLY A 4 9.41 -3.33 0.15
CA GLY A 4 9.51 -2.16 -0.71
C GLY A 4 9.80 -0.89 0.07
N THR A 5 10.53 0.05 -0.53
CA THR A 5 10.53 1.45 -0.08
C THR A 5 10.23 2.38 -1.25
N TRP A 6 9.36 3.37 -1.02
CA TRP A 6 8.93 4.26 -2.08
C TRP A 6 8.52 5.64 -1.55
N ASN A 7 9.27 6.67 -1.93
CA ASN A 7 8.82 8.04 -1.81
C ASN A 7 7.74 8.33 -2.88
N VAL A 8 6.49 8.47 -2.42
CA VAL A 8 5.31 8.59 -3.28
C VAL A 8 4.95 10.04 -3.59
N ARG A 9 5.72 11.00 -3.06
CA ARG A 9 5.53 12.46 -3.04
C ARG A 9 4.25 12.96 -2.39
N THR A 10 3.13 12.27 -2.55
CA THR A 10 1.87 12.58 -1.88
C THR A 10 0.87 11.43 -2.04
N LEU A 11 0.15 11.12 -0.96
CA LEU A 11 -1.08 10.33 -0.95
C LEU A 11 -2.34 11.20 -0.88
N LEU A 12 -2.19 12.52 -0.87
CA LEU A 12 -3.32 13.45 -0.98
C LEU A 12 -3.81 13.50 -2.42
N ASP A 13 -5.13 13.47 -2.55
CA ASP A 13 -5.82 13.82 -3.77
C ASP A 13 -6.01 15.35 -3.77
N ASN A 14 -5.61 16.00 -4.86
CA ASN A 14 -5.79 17.43 -5.06
C ASN A 14 -6.27 17.67 -6.49
N THR A 15 -7.40 18.38 -6.62
CA THR A 15 -8.02 18.73 -7.90
C THR A 15 -7.09 19.53 -8.81
N ASP A 16 -6.16 20.30 -8.24
CA ASP A 16 -5.23 21.16 -8.96
C ASP A 16 -3.92 20.44 -9.34
N SER A 17 -3.74 19.19 -8.91
CA SER A 17 -2.53 18.43 -9.22
C SER A 17 -2.57 17.79 -10.60
N GLU A 18 -1.43 17.71 -11.29
CA GLU A 18 -1.23 16.91 -12.52
C GLU A 18 -1.30 15.38 -12.31
N ARG A 19 -1.82 14.94 -11.16
CA ARG A 19 -1.88 13.54 -10.74
C ARG A 19 -3.33 13.08 -10.71
N PRO A 20 -3.61 11.84 -11.11
CA PRO A 20 -4.94 11.26 -10.90
C PRO A 20 -5.23 11.13 -9.41
N GLU A 21 -6.50 11.30 -9.07
CA GLU A 21 -7.02 11.10 -7.72
C GLU A 21 -7.15 9.61 -7.36
N HIS A 22 -7.45 9.32 -6.10
CA HIS A 22 -7.42 7.99 -5.49
C HIS A 22 -6.01 7.34 -5.51
N ARG A 23 -5.00 8.14 -5.12
CA ARG A 23 -3.57 7.76 -5.15
C ARG A 23 -3.26 6.42 -4.47
N THR A 24 -3.93 6.12 -3.36
CA THR A 24 -3.73 4.89 -2.59
C THR A 24 -4.10 3.64 -3.39
N ALA A 25 -5.18 3.66 -4.17
CA ALA A 25 -5.54 2.55 -5.04
C ALA A 25 -4.54 2.34 -6.18
N LEU A 26 -4.04 3.42 -6.80
CA LEU A 26 -3.01 3.35 -7.84
C LEU A 26 -1.71 2.74 -7.32
N ILE A 27 -1.27 3.18 -6.14
CA ILE A 27 -0.10 2.64 -5.47
C ILE A 27 -0.33 1.17 -5.09
N ALA A 28 -1.49 0.81 -4.55
CA ALA A 28 -1.84 -0.57 -4.21
C ALA A 28 -1.75 -1.49 -5.43
N ARG A 29 -2.25 -1.07 -6.59
CA ARG A 29 -2.16 -1.82 -7.85
C ARG A 29 -0.71 -2.04 -8.30
N GLU A 30 0.14 -1.01 -8.22
CA GLU A 30 1.56 -1.15 -8.55
C GLU A 30 2.32 -2.05 -7.57
N LEU A 31 2.07 -1.90 -6.27
CA LEU A 31 2.65 -2.78 -5.24
C LEU A 31 2.23 -4.24 -5.46
N GLY A 32 0.95 -4.47 -5.79
CA GLY A 32 0.42 -5.79 -6.12
C GLY A 32 1.08 -6.39 -7.36
N ARG A 33 1.30 -5.59 -8.40
CA ARG A 33 1.99 -6.01 -9.63
C ARG A 33 3.42 -6.48 -9.37
N PHE A 34 4.14 -5.81 -8.47
CA PHE A 34 5.48 -6.21 -8.04
C PHE A 34 5.49 -7.24 -6.90
N LYS A 35 4.30 -7.69 -6.46
CA LYS A 35 4.12 -8.66 -5.38
C LYS A 35 4.81 -8.22 -4.09
N ILE A 36 4.77 -6.92 -3.77
CA ILE A 36 5.34 -6.39 -2.54
C ILE A 36 4.47 -6.83 -1.37
N ASP A 37 5.05 -7.42 -0.34
CA ASP A 37 4.32 -7.84 0.86
C ASP A 37 4.12 -6.66 1.81
N ILE A 38 5.18 -5.88 2.04
CA ILE A 38 5.20 -4.70 2.92
C ILE A 38 6.04 -3.61 2.25
N ALA A 39 5.46 -2.43 2.06
CA ALA A 39 6.15 -1.26 1.53
C ALA A 39 6.19 -0.13 2.57
N ALA A 40 7.37 0.43 2.81
CA ALA A 40 7.54 1.72 3.50
C ALA A 40 7.28 2.86 2.50
N LEU A 41 6.44 3.81 2.87
CA LEU A 41 6.06 4.95 2.04
C LEU A 41 6.51 6.26 2.69
N GLN A 42 7.19 7.11 1.90
CA GLN A 42 7.66 8.43 2.32
C GLN A 42 6.93 9.53 1.55
N GLU A 43 6.92 10.75 2.13
CA GLU A 43 6.11 11.88 1.67
C GLU A 43 4.64 11.51 1.45
N THR A 44 4.03 10.86 2.45
CA THR A 44 2.60 10.54 2.38
C THR A 44 1.73 11.79 2.38
N ARG A 45 2.20 12.88 3.01
CA ARG A 45 1.51 14.18 3.15
C ARG A 45 0.10 14.06 3.71
N ARG A 46 -0.18 13.03 4.48
CA ARG A 46 -1.44 12.90 5.22
C ARG A 46 -1.26 13.47 6.62
N ALA A 47 -2.25 14.19 7.11
CA ALA A 47 -2.24 14.71 8.47
C ALA A 47 -2.51 13.59 9.49
N GLY A 48 -2.01 13.82 10.70
CA GLY A 48 -2.20 13.00 11.87
C GLY A 48 -1.73 11.56 11.67
N GLU A 49 -2.44 10.65 12.32
CA GLU A 49 -2.20 9.21 12.24
C GLU A 49 -3.48 8.53 11.80
N GLY A 50 -3.36 7.57 10.88
CA GLY A 50 -4.54 6.91 10.36
C GLY A 50 -4.24 5.68 9.52
N GLN A 51 -5.31 5.02 9.12
CA GLN A 51 -5.27 3.84 8.27
C GLN A 51 -6.37 3.89 7.21
N LEU A 52 -6.12 3.26 6.07
CA LEU A 52 -7.06 3.13 4.97
C LEU A 52 -6.91 1.75 4.34
N LYS A 53 -8.02 1.02 4.20
CA LYS A 53 -8.02 -0.31 3.58
C LYS A 53 -8.55 -0.23 2.15
N GLU A 54 -7.68 -0.52 1.18
CA GLU A 54 -8.01 -0.68 -0.23
C GLU A 54 -8.43 -2.14 -0.49
N GLU A 55 -9.73 -2.44 -0.39
CA GLU A 55 -10.25 -3.81 -0.51
C GLU A 55 -9.94 -4.44 -1.88
N LYS A 56 -10.17 -3.70 -2.98
CA LYS A 56 -9.84 -4.17 -4.33
C LYS A 56 -8.35 -4.12 -4.64
N GLY A 57 -7.66 -3.10 -4.13
CA GLY A 57 -6.20 -2.97 -4.29
C GLY A 57 -5.43 -4.05 -3.54
N GLY A 58 -6.01 -4.63 -2.49
CA GLY A 58 -5.42 -5.71 -1.72
C GLY A 58 -4.38 -5.24 -0.69
N TYR A 59 -4.38 -3.95 -0.31
CA TYR A 59 -3.45 -3.36 0.65
C TYR A 59 -4.17 -2.54 1.72
N THR A 60 -3.58 -2.50 2.91
CA THR A 60 -3.95 -1.56 3.98
C THR A 60 -2.80 -0.58 4.16
N PHE A 61 -3.11 0.70 4.09
CA PHE A 61 -2.21 1.82 4.29
C PHE A 61 -2.30 2.28 5.73
N PHE A 62 -1.16 2.60 6.32
CA PHE A 62 -1.00 3.22 7.63
C PHE A 62 -0.10 4.43 7.43
N TRP A 63 -0.39 5.55 8.09
CA TRP A 63 0.45 6.75 7.99
C TRP A 63 0.58 7.47 9.31
N LYS A 64 1.69 8.20 9.44
CA LYS A 64 1.95 9.23 10.44
C LYS A 64 2.48 10.45 9.72
N GLY A 65 1.81 11.58 9.89
CA GLY A 65 2.29 12.89 9.45
C GLY A 65 2.15 13.93 10.56
N LEU A 66 2.30 15.19 10.18
CA LEU A 66 2.13 16.33 11.06
C LEU A 66 0.67 16.47 11.53
N PRO A 67 0.40 17.18 12.65
CA PRO A 67 -0.94 17.52 13.10
C PRO A 67 -1.82 18.15 12.01
N GLU A 68 -3.14 18.10 12.18
CA GLU A 68 -4.09 18.54 11.15
C GLU A 68 -4.06 20.04 10.90
N GLU A 69 -3.65 20.79 11.93
CA GLU A 69 -3.46 22.24 11.95
C GLU A 69 -2.21 22.66 11.18
N GLU A 70 -1.26 21.74 10.97
CA GLU A 70 0.00 22.00 10.32
C GLU A 70 -0.02 21.67 8.82
N ARG A 71 0.87 22.34 8.08
CA ARG A 71 0.98 22.12 6.64
C ARG A 71 1.49 20.71 6.35
N ARG A 72 0.73 19.98 5.53
CA ARG A 72 1.02 18.60 5.14
C ARG A 72 2.21 18.48 4.17
N ILE A 73 3.44 18.56 4.68
CA ILE A 73 4.69 18.56 3.87
C ILE A 73 5.55 17.29 4.00
N HIS A 74 5.35 16.50 5.06
CA HIS A 74 6.12 15.28 5.36
C HIS A 74 5.22 14.05 5.37
N GLY A 75 5.53 13.06 6.19
CA GLY A 75 4.69 11.91 6.46
C GLY A 75 5.31 10.62 5.97
N VAL A 76 5.24 9.62 6.84
CA VAL A 76 5.71 8.26 6.61
C VAL A 76 4.59 7.27 6.83
N GLY A 77 4.76 6.04 6.37
CA GLY A 77 3.74 5.03 6.52
C GLY A 77 4.12 3.68 5.95
N PHE A 78 3.19 2.75 6.06
CA PHE A 78 3.31 1.43 5.47
C PHE A 78 2.12 1.11 4.58
N ALA A 79 2.36 0.49 3.44
CA ALA A 79 1.35 -0.24 2.69
C ALA A 79 1.61 -1.74 2.85
N ILE A 80 0.66 -2.44 3.45
CA ILE A 80 0.80 -3.86 3.81
C ILE A 80 -0.25 -4.66 3.06
N ARG A 81 0.15 -5.75 2.39
CA ARG A 81 -0.80 -6.61 1.68
C ARG A 81 -1.83 -7.18 2.67
N ASN A 82 -3.11 -7.17 2.29
CA ASN A 82 -4.25 -7.53 3.16
C ASN A 82 -4.18 -8.96 3.73
N ASP A 83 -3.45 -9.87 3.10
CA ASP A 83 -3.24 -11.22 3.62
C ASP A 83 -2.29 -11.24 4.82
N PRO A 84 -1.05 -10.73 4.73
CA PRO A 84 -0.18 -10.50 5.89
C PRO A 84 -0.80 -9.66 7.00
N VAL A 85 -1.59 -8.62 6.68
CA VAL A 85 -2.21 -7.73 7.70
C VAL A 85 -2.98 -8.52 8.77
N LYS A 86 -3.70 -9.57 8.37
CA LYS A 86 -4.49 -10.42 9.28
C LYS A 86 -3.64 -11.21 10.28
N HIS A 87 -2.34 -11.32 10.02
CA HIS A 87 -1.38 -12.05 10.84
C HIS A 87 -0.50 -11.13 11.68
N LEU A 88 -0.61 -9.81 11.50
CA LEU A 88 0.07 -8.85 12.36
C LEU A 88 -0.49 -8.95 13.78
N THR A 89 0.41 -8.93 14.76
CA THR A 89 0.04 -8.83 16.18
C THR A 89 -0.23 -7.40 16.59
N GLU A 90 0.47 -6.45 15.98
CA GLU A 90 0.39 -5.02 16.27
C GLU A 90 0.29 -4.25 14.95
N ALA A 91 -0.46 -3.14 14.97
CA ALA A 91 -0.48 -2.21 13.85
C ALA A 91 0.85 -1.43 13.80
N PRO A 92 1.26 -0.89 12.63
CA PRO A 92 2.37 0.04 12.58
C PRO A 92 2.17 1.21 13.54
N THR A 93 3.26 1.62 14.19
CA THR A 93 3.27 2.73 15.14
C THR A 93 3.98 3.92 14.51
N GLY A 94 3.33 5.08 14.49
CA GLY A 94 3.96 6.34 14.09
C GLY A 94 4.79 6.92 15.23
N ILE A 95 6.09 7.11 15.04
CA ILE A 95 6.95 7.81 16.01
C ILE A 95 6.81 9.31 15.80
N ASN A 96 7.00 9.76 14.56
CA ASN A 96 6.79 11.13 14.09
C ASN A 96 6.53 11.14 12.58
N GLU A 97 6.50 12.31 11.96
CA GLU A 97 6.25 12.50 10.52
C GLU A 97 7.38 11.99 9.60
N ARG A 98 8.50 11.52 10.18
CA ARG A 98 9.69 11.00 9.49
C ARG A 98 10.06 9.56 9.85
N LEU A 99 9.55 9.02 10.96
CA LEU A 99 9.88 7.68 11.46
C LEU A 99 8.61 6.93 11.88
N SER A 100 8.48 5.69 11.41
CA SER A 100 7.43 4.76 11.82
C SER A 100 7.97 3.34 11.90
N THR A 101 7.45 2.54 12.82
CA THR A 101 7.91 1.18 13.07
C THR A 101 6.77 0.16 12.95
N LEU A 102 7.11 -1.06 12.55
CA LEU A 102 6.21 -2.19 12.47
C LEU A 102 6.94 -3.44 12.95
N ARG A 103 6.44 -4.08 14.02
CA ARG A 103 6.96 -5.34 14.54
C ARG A 103 6.14 -6.51 14.02
N ILE A 104 6.81 -7.51 13.45
CA ILE A 104 6.17 -8.72 12.89
C ILE A 104 6.78 -9.99 13.46
N ASN A 105 5.94 -11.01 13.64
CA ASN A 105 6.37 -12.35 14.03
C ASN A 105 6.76 -13.17 12.80
N LEU A 106 8.00 -13.67 12.82
CA LEU A 106 8.58 -14.52 11.80
C LEU A 106 8.55 -15.98 12.22
N ALA A 107 8.65 -16.88 11.23
CA ALA A 107 8.77 -18.32 11.48
C ALA A 107 9.93 -18.62 12.43
N LYS A 108 9.86 -19.77 13.12
CA LYS A 108 10.86 -20.22 14.10
C LYS A 108 10.97 -19.32 15.35
N ASN A 109 9.87 -18.72 15.79
CA ASN A 109 9.79 -17.86 16.97
C ASN A 109 10.75 -16.65 16.94
N GLN A 110 11.06 -16.14 15.75
CA GLN A 110 11.86 -14.94 15.58
C GLN A 110 10.97 -13.73 15.32
N GLN A 111 11.46 -12.52 15.61
CA GLN A 111 10.75 -11.29 15.29
C GLN A 111 11.58 -10.41 14.34
N ALA A 112 10.87 -9.57 13.58
CA ALA A 112 11.48 -8.52 12.79
C ALA A 112 10.84 -7.18 13.12
N THR A 113 11.68 -6.16 13.26
CA THR A 113 11.26 -4.77 13.31
C THR A 113 11.57 -4.11 11.98
N ILE A 114 10.52 -3.64 11.33
CA ILE A 114 10.58 -2.90 10.07
C ILE A 114 10.45 -1.42 10.42
N ILE A 115 11.35 -0.60 9.88
CA ILE A 115 11.36 0.84 10.13
C ILE A 115 11.15 1.54 8.79
N CYS A 116 10.20 2.47 8.74
CA CYS A 116 10.03 3.42 7.65
C CYS A 116 10.68 4.74 8.04
N ALA A 117 11.63 5.21 7.23
CA ALA A 117 12.39 6.44 7.48
C ALA A 117 12.29 7.43 6.32
N TYR A 118 12.17 8.71 6.66
CA TYR A 118 12.30 9.83 5.73
C TYR A 118 13.26 10.88 6.31
N ALA A 119 14.53 10.77 5.95
CA ALA A 119 15.56 11.63 6.50
C ALA A 119 15.46 13.07 5.97
N PRO A 120 15.96 14.07 6.72
CA PRO A 120 16.04 15.46 6.25
C PRO A 120 16.87 15.60 4.97
N THR A 121 16.59 16.64 4.18
CA THR A 121 17.34 16.94 2.95
C THR A 121 18.77 17.40 3.27
N LEU A 122 19.62 17.46 2.24
CA LEU A 122 21.00 17.92 2.39
C LEU A 122 21.09 19.35 2.96
N ASP A 123 20.17 20.21 2.55
CA ASP A 123 20.10 21.63 2.94
C ASP A 123 19.32 21.87 4.23
N ALA A 124 18.85 20.80 4.92
CA ALA A 124 18.21 20.96 6.20
C ALA A 124 19.23 21.39 7.28
N ASP A 125 18.75 22.13 8.28
CA ASP A 125 19.57 22.56 9.42
C ASP A 125 20.19 21.34 10.13
N GLU A 126 21.41 21.52 10.65
CA GLU A 126 22.14 20.44 11.31
C GLU A 126 21.38 19.92 12.54
N ASP A 127 20.71 20.79 13.31
CA ASP A 127 19.87 20.40 14.45
C ASP A 127 18.73 19.45 14.03
N ILE A 128 18.14 19.65 12.85
CA ILE A 128 17.08 18.78 12.32
C ILE A 128 17.66 17.41 11.94
N LYS A 129 18.85 17.40 11.33
CA LYS A 129 19.56 16.15 10.99
C LYS A 129 19.96 15.38 12.25
N GLU A 130 20.55 16.06 13.22
CA GLU A 130 20.97 15.48 14.49
C GLU A 130 19.77 14.88 15.23
N ASN A 131 18.68 15.64 15.39
CA ASN A 131 17.47 15.14 16.03
C ASN A 131 16.91 13.88 15.32
N PHE A 132 16.87 13.87 13.99
CA PHE A 132 16.43 12.69 13.24
C PHE A 132 17.32 11.47 13.50
N TYR A 133 18.65 11.61 13.43
CA TYR A 133 19.57 10.50 13.63
C TYR A 133 19.65 10.05 15.08
N CYS A 134 19.48 10.94 16.06
CA CYS A 134 19.36 10.60 17.47
C CYS A 134 18.09 9.76 17.74
N GLN A 135 16.96 10.14 17.16
CA GLN A 135 15.72 9.35 17.29
C GLN A 135 15.84 7.98 16.60
N LEU A 136 16.46 7.94 15.41
CA LEU A 136 16.74 6.67 14.73
C LEU A 136 17.65 5.78 15.58
N ASP A 137 18.66 6.36 16.23
CA ASP A 137 19.57 5.65 17.13
C ASP A 137 18.84 5.02 18.32
N THR A 138 17.94 5.79 18.97
CA THR A 138 17.09 5.28 20.05
C THR A 138 16.27 4.09 19.59
N ILE A 139 15.59 4.20 18.43
CA ILE A 139 14.78 3.10 17.87
C ILE A 139 15.65 1.86 17.61
N LEU A 140 16.84 2.04 17.01
CA LEU A 140 17.72 0.92 16.70
C LEU A 140 18.27 0.24 17.96
N SER A 141 18.57 1.02 19.00
CA SER A 141 19.06 0.56 20.31
C SER A 141 18.01 -0.20 21.12
N GLU A 142 16.73 0.20 21.02
CA GLU A 142 15.62 -0.47 21.69
C GLU A 142 15.27 -1.84 21.08
N ILE A 143 15.63 -2.06 19.80
CA ILE A 143 15.32 -3.32 19.13
C ILE A 143 16.21 -4.44 19.69
N PRO A 144 15.62 -5.55 20.19
CA PRO A 144 16.37 -6.68 20.71
C PRO A 144 17.45 -7.15 19.72
N LYS A 145 18.61 -7.52 20.27
CA LYS A 145 19.73 -7.99 19.46
C LYS A 145 19.36 -9.20 18.61
N GLU A 146 18.43 -10.05 19.08
CA GLU A 146 17.97 -11.24 18.35
C GLU A 146 16.94 -10.98 17.25
N ASP A 147 16.31 -9.82 17.29
CA ASP A 147 15.34 -9.44 16.27
C ASP A 147 16.05 -9.01 14.99
N LYS A 148 15.45 -9.34 13.85
CA LYS A 148 15.90 -8.83 12.55
C LYS A 148 15.50 -7.37 12.40
N ILE A 149 16.36 -6.58 11.75
CA ILE A 149 16.04 -5.21 11.36
C ILE A 149 15.89 -5.14 9.85
N ILE A 150 14.83 -4.45 9.41
CA ILE A 150 14.61 -4.08 8.02
C ILE A 150 14.28 -2.60 7.99
N LEU A 151 15.31 -1.78 7.78
CA LEU A 151 15.21 -0.33 7.70
C LEU A 151 15.00 0.07 6.23
N LEU A 152 13.89 0.75 5.97
CA LEU A 152 13.39 1.08 4.65
C LEU A 152 13.15 2.59 4.61
N GLY A 153 13.69 3.29 3.61
CA GLY A 153 13.44 4.72 3.57
C GLY A 153 14.14 5.48 2.47
N ASP A 154 13.71 6.72 2.32
CA ASP A 154 14.45 7.76 1.61
C ASP A 154 15.31 8.50 2.63
N PHE A 155 16.62 8.35 2.49
CA PHE A 155 17.58 8.94 3.42
C PHE A 155 18.16 10.25 2.93
N ASN A 156 17.75 10.74 1.75
CA ASN A 156 18.35 11.92 1.13
C ASN A 156 19.91 11.86 1.12
N ALA A 157 20.44 10.65 1.04
CA ALA A 157 21.85 10.33 1.27
C ALA A 157 22.43 9.61 0.05
N ARG A 158 23.63 9.99 -0.37
CA ARG A 158 24.42 9.23 -1.34
C ARG A 158 25.57 8.62 -0.59
N VAL A 159 25.65 7.29 -0.53
CA VAL A 159 26.70 6.58 0.24
C VAL A 159 27.97 6.29 -0.58
N GLY A 160 27.93 6.49 -1.90
CA GLY A 160 29.09 6.32 -2.76
C GLY A 160 29.45 4.87 -3.08
N ARG A 161 30.74 4.65 -3.38
CA ARG A 161 31.32 3.37 -3.86
C ARG A 161 32.48 2.86 -3.02
N ASP A 162 32.89 3.61 -2.00
CA ASP A 162 34.14 3.42 -1.29
C ASP A 162 34.05 2.28 -0.25
N SER A 163 33.87 1.04 -0.74
CA SER A 163 33.70 -0.15 0.11
C SER A 163 34.92 -0.46 0.97
N ASP A 164 36.10 0.00 0.56
CA ASP A 164 37.35 -0.21 1.31
C ASP A 164 37.38 0.66 2.58
N LEU A 165 36.74 1.84 2.55
CA LEU A 165 36.60 2.73 3.72
C LEU A 165 35.47 2.28 4.66
N TRP A 166 34.48 1.57 4.13
CA TRP A 166 33.28 1.13 4.88
C TRP A 166 33.08 -0.39 4.80
N PRO A 167 34.06 -1.18 5.28
CA PRO A 167 34.03 -2.63 5.14
C PRO A 167 32.85 -3.23 5.90
N GLY A 168 32.08 -4.07 5.22
CA GLY A 168 30.91 -4.76 5.80
C GLY A 168 29.62 -3.94 5.86
N ILE A 169 29.69 -2.62 5.71
CA ILE A 169 28.52 -1.71 5.70
C ILE A 169 27.99 -1.54 4.28
N ILE A 170 28.87 -1.34 3.30
CA ILE A 170 28.50 -1.31 1.88
C ILE A 170 29.24 -2.40 1.10
N GLY A 171 28.61 -2.86 0.03
CA GLY A 171 29.22 -3.75 -0.96
C GLY A 171 29.94 -2.98 -2.06
N LYS A 172 30.58 -3.74 -2.95
CA LYS A 172 31.40 -3.23 -4.06
C LYS A 172 30.59 -2.52 -5.16
N ASP A 173 29.27 -2.62 -5.11
CA ASP A 173 28.36 -2.17 -6.17
C ASP A 173 27.63 -0.87 -5.82
N GLY A 174 28.24 -0.01 -5.00
CA GLY A 174 27.77 1.33 -4.73
C GLY A 174 27.57 2.21 -5.99
N VAL A 175 27.02 3.41 -5.79
CA VAL A 175 26.73 4.36 -6.89
C VAL A 175 27.20 5.76 -6.54
N GLY A 176 27.95 6.38 -7.46
CA GLY A 176 28.41 7.77 -7.31
C GLY A 176 29.45 7.94 -6.21
N ASN A 177 29.51 9.15 -5.66
CA ASN A 177 30.36 9.54 -4.54
C ASN A 177 29.48 9.84 -3.31
N SER A 178 30.05 9.68 -2.13
CA SER A 178 29.34 9.98 -0.88
C SER A 178 29.07 11.48 -0.72
N ASN A 179 27.96 11.85 -0.06
CA ASN A 179 27.72 13.22 0.42
C ASN A 179 27.69 13.25 1.96
N SER A 180 27.57 14.43 2.58
CA SER A 180 27.55 14.54 4.06
C SER A 180 26.46 13.68 4.72
N ASN A 181 25.22 13.72 4.19
CA ASN A 181 24.15 12.82 4.64
C ASN A 181 24.51 11.33 4.45
N GLY A 182 25.25 10.99 3.39
CA GLY A 182 25.80 9.67 3.15
C GLY A 182 26.77 9.23 4.22
N ILE A 183 27.68 10.11 4.63
CA ILE A 183 28.62 9.84 5.73
C ILE A 183 27.86 9.64 7.04
N LEU A 184 26.87 10.48 7.36
CA LEU A 184 26.04 10.31 8.57
C LEU A 184 25.34 8.95 8.60
N LEU A 185 24.74 8.54 7.47
CA LEU A 185 24.08 7.24 7.35
C LEU A 185 25.06 6.08 7.49
N LEU A 186 26.25 6.19 6.88
CA LEU A 186 27.30 5.18 6.95
C LEU A 186 27.83 5.01 8.38
N THR A 187 28.08 6.12 9.08
CA THR A 187 28.49 6.12 10.50
C THR A 187 27.45 5.40 11.35
N LYS A 188 26.17 5.78 11.23
CA LYS A 188 25.08 5.13 11.97
C LYS A 188 24.92 3.64 11.62
N CYS A 189 25.14 3.26 10.37
CA CYS A 189 25.17 1.85 9.98
C CYS A 189 26.35 1.10 10.63
N GLY A 190 27.52 1.73 10.74
CA GLY A 190 28.68 1.15 11.42
C GLY A 190 28.42 0.92 12.91
N GLU A 191 27.87 1.92 13.60
CA GLU A 191 27.53 1.85 15.03
C GLU A 191 26.56 0.69 15.34
N HIS A 192 25.55 0.48 14.49
CA HIS A 192 24.52 -0.53 14.68
C HIS A 192 24.77 -1.86 13.95
N ASN A 193 25.96 -2.05 13.37
CA ASN A 193 26.33 -3.22 12.57
C ASN A 193 25.31 -3.54 11.46
N LEU A 194 24.93 -2.52 10.70
CA LEU A 194 23.99 -2.59 9.60
C LEU A 194 24.69 -2.61 8.24
N VAL A 195 24.04 -3.22 7.25
CA VAL A 195 24.51 -3.35 5.88
C VAL A 195 23.49 -2.79 4.89
N ILE A 196 23.97 -1.96 3.96
CA ILE A 196 23.17 -1.33 2.92
C ILE A 196 23.03 -2.26 1.73
N THR A 197 21.86 -2.91 1.62
CA THR A 197 21.66 -4.03 0.70
C THR A 197 21.69 -3.64 -0.78
N ASN A 198 21.35 -2.38 -1.10
CA ASN A 198 21.38 -1.83 -2.47
C ASN A 198 22.77 -1.92 -3.12
N THR A 199 23.83 -2.02 -2.32
CA THR A 199 25.23 -1.98 -2.77
C THR A 199 25.86 -3.37 -2.87
N LEU A 200 25.15 -4.44 -2.47
CA LEU A 200 25.70 -5.79 -2.36
C LEU A 200 25.73 -6.56 -3.69
N PHE A 201 24.84 -6.23 -4.61
CA PHE A 201 24.60 -7.04 -5.82
C PHE A 201 25.11 -6.34 -7.08
N ARG A 202 25.84 -7.09 -7.91
CA ARG A 202 26.30 -6.61 -9.22
C ARG A 202 25.16 -6.36 -10.18
N GLN A 203 24.89 -5.09 -10.45
CA GLN A 203 23.74 -4.66 -11.24
C GLN A 203 24.03 -3.41 -12.08
N LYS A 204 23.30 -3.25 -13.19
CA LYS A 204 23.30 -2.00 -13.96
C LYS A 204 22.78 -0.85 -13.10
N ASN A 205 23.38 0.34 -13.18
CA ASN A 205 23.00 1.51 -12.36
C ASN A 205 21.51 1.83 -12.39
N LYS A 206 20.82 1.64 -13.54
CA LYS A 206 19.37 1.85 -13.64
C LYS A 206 18.55 0.98 -12.67
N LEU A 207 19.07 -0.18 -12.27
CA LEU A 207 18.45 -1.09 -11.31
C LEU A 207 18.90 -0.82 -9.86
N LYS A 208 19.72 0.20 -9.63
CA LYS A 208 20.19 0.61 -8.30
C LYS A 208 19.65 1.98 -7.91
N THR A 209 19.66 2.93 -8.84
CA THR A 209 19.25 4.32 -8.59
C THR A 209 17.74 4.46 -8.43
N SER A 210 17.33 5.27 -7.46
CA SER A 210 15.94 5.47 -7.07
C SER A 210 15.39 6.84 -7.47
N TRP A 211 16.15 7.93 -7.38
CA TRP A 211 15.63 9.29 -7.60
C TRP A 211 16.19 9.95 -8.86
N LYS A 212 15.38 10.74 -9.56
CA LYS A 212 15.81 11.50 -10.75
C LYS A 212 15.87 12.99 -10.47
N HIS A 213 17.07 13.57 -10.60
CA HIS A 213 17.28 15.00 -10.39
C HIS A 213 16.45 15.85 -11.38
N PRO A 214 15.67 16.86 -10.93
CA PRO A 214 14.73 17.60 -11.76
C PRO A 214 15.37 18.33 -12.94
N GLN A 215 16.56 18.91 -12.78
CA GLN A 215 17.21 19.68 -13.84
C GLN A 215 18.10 18.80 -14.70
N SER A 216 19.21 18.28 -14.15
CA SER A 216 20.17 17.41 -14.84
C SER A 216 19.61 16.09 -15.38
N LYS A 217 18.43 15.65 -14.92
CA LYS A 217 17.81 14.36 -15.27
C LYS A 217 18.66 13.13 -14.92
N HIS A 218 19.71 13.32 -14.13
CA HIS A 218 20.58 12.24 -13.65
C HIS A 218 19.89 11.44 -12.54
N TRP A 219 20.18 10.14 -12.49
CA TRP A 219 19.60 9.25 -11.49
C TRP A 219 20.58 9.03 -10.33
N HIS A 220 20.10 9.19 -9.09
CA HIS A 220 20.86 8.96 -7.87
C HIS A 220 20.22 7.84 -7.04
N LEU A 221 21.01 7.24 -6.16
CA LEU A 221 20.54 6.31 -5.13
C LEU A 221 20.34 7.09 -3.84
N LEU A 222 19.09 7.25 -3.40
CA LEU A 222 18.71 7.92 -2.15
C LEU A 222 17.82 7.04 -1.25
N ASP A 223 17.12 6.08 -1.87
CA ASP A 223 16.22 5.16 -1.19
C ASP A 223 16.94 3.84 -0.89
N TYR A 224 16.96 3.44 0.38
CA TYR A 224 17.75 2.29 0.84
C TYR A 224 16.90 1.24 1.52
N VAL A 225 17.35 -0.01 1.37
CA VAL A 225 16.97 -1.13 2.23
C VAL A 225 18.20 -1.57 3.00
N ILE A 226 18.12 -1.50 4.32
CA ILE A 226 19.22 -1.73 5.25
C ILE A 226 18.81 -2.83 6.22
N THR A 227 19.73 -3.75 6.52
CA THR A 227 19.48 -4.85 7.47
C THR A 227 20.69 -5.07 8.38
N ARG A 228 20.57 -5.91 9.41
CA ARG A 228 21.73 -6.26 10.24
C ARG A 228 22.75 -7.05 9.42
N ALA A 229 24.03 -6.80 9.63
CA ALA A 229 25.11 -7.48 8.92
C ALA A 229 25.04 -9.01 9.07
N ARG A 230 24.65 -9.52 10.24
CA ARG A 230 24.44 -10.96 10.50
C ARG A 230 23.31 -11.59 9.68
N ASP A 231 22.29 -10.79 9.35
CA ASP A 231 21.09 -11.20 8.62
C ASP A 231 21.25 -11.01 7.10
N ARG A 232 22.42 -10.55 6.62
CA ARG A 232 22.69 -10.30 5.19
C ARG A 232 22.38 -11.49 4.28
N ARG A 233 22.51 -12.73 4.80
CA ARG A 233 22.27 -13.97 4.06
C ARG A 233 20.80 -14.17 3.70
N ASP A 234 19.89 -13.50 4.42
CA ASP A 234 18.47 -13.55 4.09
C ASP A 234 18.15 -12.67 2.88
N VAL A 235 19.02 -11.74 2.49
CA VAL A 235 18.78 -10.85 1.36
C VAL A 235 19.14 -11.56 0.06
N LEU A 236 18.12 -11.83 -0.76
CA LEU A 236 18.29 -12.50 -2.04
C LEU A 236 18.62 -11.51 -3.16
N LEU A 237 17.93 -10.36 -3.19
CA LEU A 237 18.16 -9.33 -4.18
C LEU A 237 17.54 -8.01 -3.74
N THR A 238 18.30 -6.92 -3.80
CA THR A 238 17.78 -5.55 -3.72
C THR A 238 17.92 -4.87 -5.08
N ARG A 239 16.86 -4.22 -5.59
CA ARG A 239 16.86 -3.52 -6.88
C ARG A 239 15.76 -2.48 -7.01
N ALA A 240 16.00 -1.48 -7.85
CA ALA A 240 15.01 -0.54 -8.33
C ALA A 240 14.07 -1.17 -9.38
N MET A 241 12.78 -0.84 -9.26
CA MET A 241 11.73 -1.34 -10.13
C MET A 241 11.51 -0.39 -11.31
N THR A 242 12.37 -0.50 -12.33
CA THR A 242 12.36 0.38 -13.51
C THR A 242 11.15 0.25 -14.42
N GLY A 243 10.33 -0.80 -14.23
CA GLY A 243 9.10 -1.02 -14.98
C GLY A 243 7.87 -0.35 -14.36
N ALA A 244 8.02 0.31 -13.22
CA ALA A 244 7.01 1.22 -12.68
C ALA A 244 7.04 2.48 -13.55
N ASP A 245 5.89 2.98 -13.97
CA ASP A 245 5.76 4.23 -14.73
C ASP A 245 5.88 5.47 -13.82
N ASP A 246 6.75 5.33 -12.82
CA ASP A 246 7.00 6.22 -11.70
C ASP A 246 5.74 6.66 -10.93
N CYS A 247 4.51 6.18 -11.19
CA CYS A 247 3.28 6.63 -10.50
C CYS A 247 3.22 8.14 -10.23
N TRP A 248 3.68 8.99 -11.17
CA TRP A 248 3.78 10.45 -10.98
C TRP A 248 4.68 10.92 -9.79
N THR A 249 5.62 10.09 -9.34
CA THR A 249 6.76 10.45 -8.50
C THR A 249 8.03 10.55 -9.37
N ASP A 250 9.09 11.12 -8.82
CA ASP A 250 10.46 11.12 -9.34
C ASP A 250 11.34 10.04 -8.68
N HIS A 251 10.76 9.25 -7.76
CA HIS A 251 11.37 8.10 -7.14
C HIS A 251 10.87 6.77 -7.73
N ARG A 252 11.78 5.82 -7.87
CA ARG A 252 11.47 4.42 -8.17
C ARG A 252 11.32 3.66 -6.87
N LEU A 253 10.31 2.80 -6.83
CA LEU A 253 10.20 1.75 -5.83
C LEU A 253 11.50 0.92 -5.82
N ILE A 254 12.14 0.83 -4.65
CA ILE A 254 13.19 -0.15 -4.39
C ILE A 254 12.55 -1.38 -3.76
N GLN A 255 12.79 -2.54 -4.35
CA GLN A 255 12.36 -3.84 -3.83
C GLN A 255 13.56 -4.60 -3.27
N SER A 256 13.41 -5.16 -2.07
CA SER A 256 14.31 -6.16 -1.52
C SER A 256 13.57 -7.48 -1.31
N THR A 257 14.00 -8.51 -2.03
CA THR A 257 13.52 -9.87 -1.86
C THR A 257 14.35 -10.54 -0.77
N MET A 258 13.70 -11.01 0.27
CA MET A 258 14.34 -11.66 1.42
C MET A 258 13.77 -13.06 1.68
N ALA A 259 14.61 -13.99 2.11
CA ALA A 259 14.29 -15.37 2.49
C ALA A 259 13.61 -15.47 3.88
N ILE A 260 12.68 -14.56 4.15
CA ILE A 260 11.93 -14.46 5.41
C ILE A 260 10.49 -14.94 5.20
N LYS A 261 9.93 -15.61 6.22
CA LYS A 261 8.55 -16.11 6.26
C LYS A 261 7.84 -15.62 7.53
N ILE A 262 6.63 -15.08 7.40
CA ILE A 262 5.74 -14.75 8.53
C ILE A 262 5.11 -16.04 9.08
N VAL A 263 4.90 -16.11 10.40
CA VAL A 263 4.12 -17.21 11.01
C VAL A 263 2.66 -17.08 10.59
N PRO A 264 2.07 -18.09 9.92
CA PRO A 264 0.64 -18.12 9.75
C PRO A 264 0.00 -18.31 11.12
N LYS A 265 -0.80 -17.35 11.59
CA LYS A 265 -1.56 -17.49 12.83
C LYS A 265 -2.52 -18.69 12.67
N ARG A 266 -2.39 -19.72 13.51
CA ARG A 266 -3.36 -20.83 13.58
C ARG A 266 -4.70 -20.23 13.96
N ARG A 267 -5.66 -20.26 13.05
CA ARG A 267 -7.02 -19.80 13.30
C ARG A 267 -7.72 -20.86 14.14
N LEU A 268 -8.11 -20.55 15.37
CA LEU A 268 -9.24 -21.25 15.99
C LEU A 268 -10.41 -21.01 15.04
N GLN A 269 -10.94 -22.07 14.42
CA GLN A 269 -12.07 -21.93 13.50
C GLN A 269 -13.28 -21.44 14.31
N GLY A 270 -13.43 -20.13 14.45
CA GLY A 270 -14.70 -19.55 14.83
C GLY A 270 -15.76 -20.02 13.83
N ARG A 271 -17.00 -20.20 14.30
CA ARG A 271 -18.14 -20.59 13.44
C ARG A 271 -18.10 -19.75 12.16
N LYS A 272 -18.04 -20.42 11.00
CA LYS A 272 -18.16 -19.74 9.70
C LYS A 272 -19.46 -18.96 9.72
N THR A 273 -19.38 -17.63 9.68
CA THR A 273 -20.56 -16.76 9.52
C THR A 273 -21.23 -17.15 8.21
N ARG A 274 -22.53 -17.49 8.25
CA ARG A 274 -23.30 -17.82 7.04
C ARG A 274 -23.24 -16.63 6.07
N ARG A 275 -22.82 -16.89 4.84
CA ARG A 275 -22.87 -15.90 3.75
C ARG A 275 -24.34 -15.61 3.45
N LYS A 276 -24.73 -14.32 3.41
CA LYS A 276 -26.10 -13.92 3.08
C LYS A 276 -26.27 -13.91 1.56
N MET A 277 -27.40 -14.40 1.05
CA MET A 277 -27.73 -14.31 -0.38
C MET A 277 -28.00 -12.86 -0.79
N ASN A 278 -27.69 -12.51 -2.04
CA ASN A 278 -27.92 -11.17 -2.57
C ASN A 278 -29.37 -11.00 -3.06
N THR A 279 -30.31 -10.88 -2.12
CA THR A 279 -31.73 -10.71 -2.44
C THR A 279 -32.03 -9.42 -3.21
N GLN A 280 -31.15 -8.41 -3.16
CA GLN A 280 -31.31 -7.19 -3.96
C GLN A 280 -31.16 -7.43 -5.46
N ALA A 281 -30.43 -8.46 -5.88
CA ALA A 281 -30.32 -8.82 -7.30
C ALA A 281 -31.67 -9.19 -7.93
N LEU A 282 -32.66 -9.57 -7.11
CA LEU A 282 -34.02 -9.83 -7.56
C LEU A 282 -34.73 -8.55 -8.03
N GLN A 283 -34.18 -7.35 -7.85
CA GLN A 283 -34.75 -6.16 -8.48
C GLN A 283 -34.56 -6.21 -10.01
N GLU A 284 -33.52 -6.90 -10.52
CA GLU A 284 -33.26 -7.04 -11.94
C GLU A 284 -34.14 -8.16 -12.56
N PRO A 285 -34.94 -7.89 -13.60
CA PRO A 285 -35.83 -8.89 -14.20
C PRO A 285 -35.09 -10.11 -14.77
N SER A 286 -33.90 -9.90 -15.35
CA SER A 286 -33.03 -10.94 -15.89
C SER A 286 -32.62 -11.97 -14.83
N LYS A 287 -32.25 -11.49 -13.64
CA LYS A 287 -31.85 -12.31 -12.48
C LYS A 287 -33.02 -13.08 -11.88
N ARG A 288 -34.23 -12.52 -11.88
CA ARG A 288 -35.45 -13.23 -11.48
C ARG A 288 -35.75 -14.39 -12.42
N ALA A 289 -35.71 -14.13 -13.73
CA ALA A 289 -35.95 -15.15 -14.75
C ALA A 289 -34.91 -16.27 -14.65
N LEU A 290 -33.63 -15.91 -14.47
CA LEU A 290 -32.56 -16.88 -14.27
C LEU A 290 -32.83 -17.75 -13.03
N LEU A 291 -33.11 -17.17 -11.87
CA LEU A 291 -33.41 -17.92 -10.66
C LEU A 291 -34.61 -18.88 -10.84
N GLN A 292 -35.68 -18.43 -11.53
CA GLN A 292 -36.83 -19.29 -11.80
C GLN A 292 -36.46 -20.52 -12.62
N THR A 293 -35.65 -20.35 -13.67
CA THR A 293 -35.17 -21.47 -14.48
C THR A 293 -34.26 -22.38 -13.68
N THR A 294 -33.26 -21.83 -12.99
CA THR A 294 -32.30 -22.62 -12.20
C THR A 294 -32.97 -23.40 -11.07
N LEU A 295 -34.01 -22.84 -10.45
CA LEU A 295 -34.82 -23.54 -9.44
C LEU A 295 -35.59 -24.72 -10.05
N LYS A 296 -36.20 -24.54 -11.22
CA LYS A 296 -36.91 -25.65 -11.90
C LYS A 296 -35.98 -26.80 -12.23
N ASP A 297 -34.76 -26.49 -12.65
CA ASP A 297 -33.76 -27.50 -13.02
C ASP A 297 -33.20 -28.27 -11.82
N HIS A 298 -33.07 -27.60 -10.66
CA HIS A 298 -32.43 -28.18 -9.47
C HIS A 298 -33.42 -28.80 -8.47
N LEU A 299 -34.72 -28.50 -8.57
CA LEU A 299 -35.71 -29.03 -7.64
C LEU A 299 -35.87 -30.55 -7.83
N PRO A 300 -35.74 -31.35 -6.76
CA PRO A 300 -35.87 -32.80 -6.86
C PRO A 300 -37.31 -33.18 -7.24
N THR A 301 -37.45 -34.01 -8.27
CA THR A 301 -38.72 -34.60 -8.71
C THR A 301 -39.12 -35.84 -7.90
N GLU A 302 -38.18 -36.43 -7.17
CA GLU A 302 -38.40 -37.61 -6.34
C GLU A 302 -38.38 -37.25 -4.84
N HIS A 303 -39.30 -37.85 -4.07
CA HIS A 303 -39.44 -37.62 -2.64
C HIS A 303 -38.87 -38.80 -1.84
N PRO A 304 -37.73 -38.62 -1.13
CA PRO A 304 -37.19 -39.65 -0.24
C PRO A 304 -38.17 -39.98 0.89
N GLU A 305 -38.18 -41.24 1.36
CA GLU A 305 -38.99 -41.66 2.52
C GLU A 305 -38.56 -40.96 3.82
N ASN A 306 -37.29 -40.56 3.90
CA ASN A 306 -36.74 -39.85 5.06
C ASN A 306 -36.92 -38.33 4.93
N VAL A 307 -37.68 -37.75 5.87
CA VAL A 307 -37.95 -36.30 5.96
C VAL A 307 -36.67 -35.47 6.06
N GLU A 308 -35.66 -35.94 6.80
CA GLU A 308 -34.39 -35.24 6.98
C GLU A 308 -33.58 -35.22 5.67
N GLU A 309 -33.61 -36.32 4.91
CA GLU A 309 -32.94 -36.42 3.63
C GLU A 309 -33.65 -35.56 2.57
N HIS A 310 -34.98 -35.57 2.57
CA HIS A 310 -35.79 -34.73 1.69
C HIS A 310 -35.53 -33.24 1.95
N TRP A 311 -35.50 -32.82 3.21
CA TRP A 311 -35.17 -31.44 3.58
C TRP A 311 -33.75 -31.04 3.16
N ASN A 312 -32.77 -31.91 3.37
CA ASN A 312 -31.38 -31.63 2.99
C ASN A 312 -31.21 -31.52 1.46
N LYS A 313 -31.89 -32.36 0.68
CA LYS A 313 -31.91 -32.26 -0.80
C LYS A 313 -32.54 -30.95 -1.24
N LEU A 314 -33.75 -30.63 -0.76
CA LEU A 314 -34.45 -29.39 -1.08
C LEU A 314 -33.61 -28.15 -0.75
N LYS A 315 -33.06 -28.10 0.47
CA LYS A 315 -32.22 -27.01 0.93
C LYS A 315 -30.97 -26.84 0.07
N THR A 316 -30.29 -27.95 -0.28
CA THR A 316 -29.09 -27.91 -1.12
C THR A 316 -29.44 -27.42 -2.52
N SER A 317 -30.50 -27.93 -3.14
CA SER A 317 -30.98 -27.47 -4.44
C SER A 317 -31.31 -25.96 -4.46
N ILE A 318 -32.02 -25.47 -3.45
CA ILE A 318 -32.37 -24.04 -3.35
C ILE A 318 -31.12 -23.19 -3.16
N ILE A 319 -30.18 -23.61 -2.30
CA ILE A 319 -28.93 -22.87 -2.08
C ILE A 319 -28.12 -22.84 -3.37
N THR A 320 -27.92 -23.97 -4.05
CA THR A 320 -27.18 -24.04 -5.32
C THR A 320 -27.82 -23.14 -6.38
N ALA A 321 -29.14 -23.23 -6.57
CA ALA A 321 -29.84 -22.39 -7.52
C ALA A 321 -29.70 -20.89 -7.20
N CYS A 322 -29.74 -20.52 -5.91
CA CYS A 322 -29.50 -19.15 -5.47
C CYS A 322 -28.04 -18.71 -5.67
N GLU A 323 -27.06 -19.59 -5.46
CA GLU A 323 -25.65 -19.30 -5.70
C GLU A 323 -25.35 -19.00 -7.17
N GLU A 324 -25.91 -19.78 -8.08
CA GLU A 324 -25.73 -19.63 -9.53
C GLU A 324 -26.44 -18.39 -10.10
N SER A 325 -27.64 -18.11 -9.61
CA SER A 325 -28.48 -17.02 -10.15
C SER A 325 -28.17 -15.65 -9.53
N ILE A 326 -28.42 -15.51 -8.22
CA ILE A 326 -28.34 -14.23 -7.49
C ILE A 326 -27.01 -14.06 -6.75
N GLY A 327 -26.36 -15.16 -6.41
CA GLY A 327 -25.11 -15.18 -5.68
C GLY A 327 -25.21 -14.63 -4.25
N TYR A 328 -24.04 -14.33 -3.68
CA TYR A 328 -23.91 -13.86 -2.31
C TYR A 328 -23.82 -12.34 -2.22
N LEU A 329 -24.35 -11.78 -1.13
CA LEU A 329 -24.23 -10.37 -0.81
C LEU A 329 -22.75 -10.01 -0.60
N THR A 330 -22.19 -9.22 -1.51
CA THR A 330 -20.86 -8.64 -1.34
C THR A 330 -21.01 -7.25 -0.74
N LYS A 331 -20.45 -7.04 0.46
CA LYS A 331 -20.27 -5.69 1.01
C LYS A 331 -19.19 -4.99 0.17
N LYS A 332 -19.59 -4.31 -0.89
CA LYS A 332 -18.71 -3.38 -1.60
C LYS A 332 -19.02 -1.99 -1.07
N HIS A 333 -17.99 -1.29 -0.61
CA HIS A 333 -18.09 0.15 -0.56
C HIS A 333 -18.27 0.63 -2.00
N GLN A 334 -19.38 1.31 -2.29
CA GLN A 334 -19.54 1.92 -3.61
C GLN A 334 -18.67 3.17 -3.63
N ASP A 335 -17.68 3.17 -4.50
CA ASP A 335 -16.82 4.31 -4.75
C ASP A 335 -16.68 4.48 -6.26
N TRP A 336 -16.53 5.73 -6.70
CA TRP A 336 -16.41 6.10 -8.10
C TRP A 336 -15.20 5.42 -8.77
N PHE A 337 -14.11 5.19 -8.03
CA PHE A 337 -12.92 4.55 -8.59
C PHE A 337 -13.19 3.07 -8.84
N ASP A 338 -13.83 2.42 -7.87
CA ASP A 338 -14.16 1.01 -7.90
C ASP A 338 -15.22 0.67 -8.96
N ASP A 339 -16.23 1.50 -9.13
CA ASP A 339 -17.28 1.29 -10.14
C ASP A 339 -16.72 1.39 -11.57
N ASN A 340 -15.65 2.17 -11.76
CA ASN A 340 -14.98 2.38 -13.04
C ASN A 340 -13.65 1.60 -13.19
N ASP A 341 -13.42 0.61 -12.33
CA ASP A 341 -12.14 -0.11 -12.18
C ASP A 341 -11.57 -0.64 -13.51
N LYS A 342 -12.41 -1.27 -14.34
CA LYS A 342 -12.01 -1.83 -15.64
C LYS A 342 -11.50 -0.76 -16.61
N GLU A 343 -12.21 0.35 -16.71
CA GLU A 343 -11.85 1.46 -17.60
C GLU A 343 -10.56 2.13 -17.13
N ILE A 344 -10.45 2.42 -15.84
CA ILE A 344 -9.24 2.99 -15.24
C ILE A 344 -8.05 2.05 -15.42
N GLN A 345 -8.25 0.74 -15.27
CA GLN A 345 -7.20 -0.25 -15.47
C GLN A 345 -6.69 -0.24 -16.92
N GLN A 346 -7.60 -0.18 -17.90
CA GLN A 346 -7.23 -0.09 -19.31
C GLN A 346 -6.39 1.17 -19.62
N LEU A 347 -6.77 2.32 -19.04
CA LEU A 347 -6.04 3.57 -19.19
C LEU A 347 -4.63 3.49 -18.61
N ILE A 348 -4.49 2.92 -17.41
CA ILE A 348 -3.19 2.71 -16.75
C ILE A 348 -2.32 1.77 -17.58
N ASP A 349 -2.87 0.68 -18.10
CA ASP A 349 -2.11 -0.28 -18.90
C ASP A 349 -1.66 0.33 -20.23
N ASN A 350 -2.49 1.16 -20.87
CA ASN A 350 -2.11 1.92 -22.06
C ASN A 350 -0.97 2.91 -21.77
N LYS A 351 -1.08 3.68 -20.69
CA LYS A 351 -0.01 4.59 -20.22
C LYS A 351 1.28 3.82 -19.96
N ARG A 352 1.21 2.66 -19.30
CA ARG A 352 2.38 1.82 -19.01
C ARG A 352 3.03 1.29 -20.28
N LYS A 353 2.26 0.84 -21.27
CA LYS A 353 2.78 0.40 -22.59
C LYS A 353 3.48 1.54 -23.33
N ALA A 354 2.91 2.75 -23.30
CA ALA A 354 3.54 3.94 -23.87
C ALA A 354 4.86 4.28 -23.16
N PHE A 355 4.87 4.22 -21.82
CA PHE A 355 6.07 4.43 -21.01
C PHE A 355 7.18 3.43 -21.36
N GLN A 356 6.88 2.14 -21.41
CA GLN A 356 7.86 1.10 -21.73
C GLN A 356 8.45 1.29 -23.14
N THR A 357 7.61 1.69 -24.11
CA THR A 357 8.06 1.98 -25.47
C THR A 357 9.00 3.18 -25.51
N TRP A 358 8.66 4.26 -24.80
CA TRP A 358 9.55 5.43 -24.66
C TRP A 358 10.82 5.11 -23.88
N GLN A 359 10.76 4.25 -22.86
CA GLN A 359 11.93 3.90 -22.05
C GLN A 359 13.00 3.12 -22.83
N ARG A 360 12.60 2.39 -23.88
CA ARG A 360 13.52 1.70 -24.79
C ARG A 360 14.25 2.66 -25.74
N ASP A 361 13.70 3.85 -25.95
CA ASP A 361 14.21 4.86 -26.87
C ASP A 361 13.85 6.26 -26.35
N THR A 362 14.62 6.70 -25.36
CA THR A 362 14.31 7.91 -24.58
C THR A 362 14.49 9.20 -25.39
N ASN A 363 15.23 9.13 -26.50
CA ASN A 363 15.56 10.28 -27.35
C ASN A 363 14.48 10.54 -28.40
N CYS A 364 13.61 9.57 -28.68
CA CYS A 364 12.51 9.75 -29.61
C CYS A 364 11.42 10.69 -29.05
N ALA A 365 11.36 11.90 -29.61
CA ALA A 365 10.37 12.92 -29.26
C ALA A 365 8.92 12.43 -29.47
N ALA A 366 8.67 11.67 -30.54
CA ALA A 366 7.34 11.12 -30.83
C ALA A 366 6.87 10.15 -29.73
N LYS A 367 7.72 9.20 -29.30
CA LYS A 367 7.39 8.26 -28.21
C LYS A 367 7.20 8.99 -26.88
N LYS A 368 7.99 10.03 -26.61
CA LYS A 368 7.82 10.90 -25.43
C LYS A 368 6.46 11.61 -25.46
N LYS A 369 6.04 12.13 -26.63
CA LYS A 369 4.73 12.78 -26.82
C LYS A 369 3.59 11.79 -26.60
N ILE A 370 3.68 10.58 -27.16
CA ILE A 370 2.67 9.51 -26.95
C ILE A 370 2.53 9.19 -25.46
N TYR A 371 3.65 9.04 -24.74
CA TYR A 371 3.61 8.81 -23.30
C TYR A 371 2.98 9.98 -22.54
N ALA A 372 3.34 11.23 -22.87
CA ALA A 372 2.75 12.41 -22.26
C ALA A 372 1.23 12.50 -22.51
N SER A 373 0.76 12.19 -23.73
CA SER A 373 -0.65 12.13 -24.07
C SER A 373 -1.39 11.04 -23.29
N ALA A 374 -0.82 9.83 -23.19
CA ALA A 374 -1.43 8.75 -22.41
C ALA A 374 -1.50 9.10 -20.90
N LYS A 375 -0.48 9.79 -20.37
CA LYS A 375 -0.48 10.28 -18.99
C LYS A 375 -1.58 11.32 -18.75
N ALA A 376 -1.73 12.30 -19.64
CA ALA A 376 -2.78 13.31 -19.58
C ALA A 376 -4.17 12.69 -19.71
N GLU A 377 -4.31 11.68 -20.57
CA GLU A 377 -5.56 10.96 -20.78
C GLU A 377 -6.04 10.23 -19.53
N VAL A 378 -5.16 9.53 -18.82
CA VAL A 378 -5.52 8.90 -17.53
C VAL A 378 -6.05 9.95 -16.56
N GLN A 379 -5.37 11.09 -16.44
CA GLN A 379 -5.77 12.16 -15.52
C GLN A 379 -7.14 12.76 -15.90
N ARG A 380 -7.32 13.15 -17.17
CA ARG A 380 -8.57 13.72 -17.70
C ARG A 380 -9.73 12.76 -17.46
N ARG A 381 -9.57 11.51 -17.89
CA ARG A 381 -10.66 10.52 -17.84
C ARG A 381 -11.00 10.12 -16.41
N THR A 382 -10.01 10.01 -15.53
CA THR A 382 -10.24 9.75 -14.09
C THR A 382 -11.09 10.87 -13.46
N ARG A 383 -10.81 12.14 -13.80
CA ARG A 383 -11.61 13.28 -13.33
C ARG A 383 -13.04 13.26 -13.89
N GLU A 384 -13.20 12.95 -15.17
CA GLU A 384 -14.52 12.81 -15.79
C GLU A 384 -15.36 11.73 -15.12
N LEU A 385 -14.78 10.54 -14.90
CA LEU A 385 -15.46 9.42 -14.25
C LEU A 385 -15.89 9.76 -12.82
N LYS A 386 -15.01 10.45 -12.08
CA LYS A 386 -15.34 10.99 -10.76
C LYS A 386 -16.50 11.97 -10.83
N ASN A 387 -16.45 12.96 -11.73
CA ASN A 387 -17.50 13.98 -11.87
C ASN A 387 -18.84 13.35 -12.26
N ILE A 388 -18.86 12.44 -13.24
CA ILE A 388 -20.06 11.70 -13.65
C ILE A 388 -20.68 10.98 -12.45
N TRP A 389 -19.85 10.32 -11.63
CA TRP A 389 -20.33 9.63 -10.44
C TRP A 389 -20.95 10.60 -9.43
N TRP A 390 -20.29 11.73 -9.15
CA TRP A 390 -20.83 12.74 -8.22
C TRP A 390 -22.10 13.40 -8.72
N THR A 391 -22.18 13.73 -10.02
CA THR A 391 -23.38 14.29 -10.63
C THR A 391 -24.54 13.32 -10.51
N LYS A 392 -24.35 12.06 -10.92
CA LYS A 392 -25.38 11.01 -10.78
C LYS A 392 -25.82 10.82 -9.33
N ARG A 393 -24.86 10.90 -8.39
CA ARG A 393 -25.14 10.75 -6.97
C ARG A 393 -25.92 11.93 -6.40
N ALA A 394 -25.60 13.14 -6.83
CA ALA A 394 -26.33 14.35 -6.45
C ALA A 394 -27.77 14.30 -6.97
N GLU A 395 -27.97 13.92 -8.23
CA GLU A 395 -29.30 13.73 -8.83
C GLU A 395 -30.14 12.68 -8.08
N GLU A 396 -29.55 11.53 -7.72
CA GLU A 396 -30.23 10.49 -6.94
C GLU A 396 -30.64 11.00 -5.55
N ILE A 397 -29.74 11.69 -4.84
CA ILE A 397 -30.02 12.22 -3.51
C ILE A 397 -31.09 13.31 -3.57
N GLN A 398 -31.04 14.18 -4.60
CA GLN A 398 -32.05 15.21 -4.82
C GLN A 398 -33.42 14.57 -5.08
N HIS A 399 -33.49 13.58 -5.97
CA HIS A 399 -34.75 12.87 -6.26
C HIS A 399 -35.34 12.19 -5.03
N LEU A 400 -34.51 11.57 -4.19
CA LEU A 400 -34.95 10.97 -2.92
C LEU A 400 -35.47 12.01 -1.92
N ALA A 401 -34.87 13.19 -1.89
CA ALA A 401 -35.36 14.31 -1.10
C ALA A 401 -36.71 14.82 -1.63
N ASP A 402 -36.84 15.02 -2.94
CA ASP A 402 -38.05 15.52 -3.59
C ASP A 402 -39.24 14.56 -3.40
N THR A 403 -38.97 13.25 -3.44
CA THR A 403 -39.97 12.19 -3.20
C THR A 403 -40.22 11.89 -1.72
N HIS A 404 -39.58 12.63 -0.81
CA HIS A 404 -39.70 12.46 0.64
C HIS A 404 -39.31 11.05 1.15
N ASP A 405 -38.46 10.32 0.42
CA ASP A 405 -37.90 9.04 0.88
C ASP A 405 -36.70 9.26 1.81
N ALA A 406 -36.99 9.50 3.08
CA ALA A 406 -35.96 9.71 4.10
C ALA A 406 -35.03 8.49 4.24
N GLN A 407 -35.54 7.26 4.12
CA GLN A 407 -34.72 6.05 4.30
C GLN A 407 -33.72 5.90 3.15
N GLY A 408 -34.19 6.08 1.91
CA GLY A 408 -33.37 6.12 0.71
C GLY A 408 -32.31 7.21 0.80
N PHE A 409 -32.70 8.43 1.19
CA PHE A 409 -31.78 9.57 1.34
C PHE A 409 -30.63 9.27 2.34
N PHE A 410 -30.96 8.76 3.53
CA PHE A 410 -29.93 8.40 4.53
C PHE A 410 -29.05 7.23 4.08
N LYS A 411 -29.60 6.26 3.34
CA LYS A 411 -28.82 5.17 2.76
C LYS A 411 -27.88 5.71 1.67
N ALA A 412 -28.35 6.67 0.87
CA ALA A 412 -27.59 7.23 -0.23
C ALA A 412 -26.40 8.08 0.24
N THR A 413 -26.64 8.93 1.25
CA THR A 413 -25.60 9.73 1.90
C THR A 413 -24.56 8.87 2.63
N LYS A 414 -24.95 7.75 3.25
CA LYS A 414 -24.01 6.81 3.89
C LYS A 414 -22.99 6.21 2.93
N ILE A 415 -23.33 6.08 1.65
CA ILE A 415 -22.39 5.61 0.62
C ILE A 415 -21.35 6.68 0.30
N ILE A 416 -21.73 7.97 0.29
CA ILE A 416 -20.82 9.10 0.05
C ILE A 416 -19.78 9.24 1.17
N TYR A 417 -20.23 9.22 2.42
CA TYR A 417 -19.35 9.42 3.58
C TYR A 417 -18.56 8.16 3.95
N GLY A 418 -18.85 7.04 3.30
CA GLY A 418 -18.27 5.74 3.54
C GLY A 418 -18.37 5.23 4.99
N PRO A 419 -17.76 4.09 5.32
CA PRO A 419 -17.53 3.72 6.70
C PRO A 419 -16.65 4.81 7.32
N ARG A 420 -17.16 5.51 8.36
CA ARG A 420 -16.36 6.42 9.17
C ARG A 420 -15.04 5.73 9.52
N ASN A 421 -13.90 6.36 9.19
CA ASN A 421 -12.60 5.89 9.63
C ASN A 421 -12.64 5.72 11.15
N HIS A 422 -12.68 4.48 11.63
CA HIS A 422 -12.40 4.21 13.02
C HIS A 422 -10.88 4.32 13.11
N GLY A 423 -10.41 5.54 13.40
CA GLY A 423 -9.05 5.70 13.90
C GLY A 423 -8.94 4.77 15.09
N ILE A 424 -8.12 3.72 14.98
CA ILE A 424 -7.75 2.94 16.14
C ILE A 424 -6.86 3.88 16.93
N GLN A 425 -7.44 4.65 17.85
CA GLN A 425 -6.65 5.39 18.82
C GLN A 425 -6.08 4.34 19.77
N PRO A 426 -4.75 4.20 19.85
CA PRO A 426 -4.14 3.40 20.90
C PRO A 426 -4.59 4.00 22.23
N LEU A 427 -5.15 3.19 23.12
CA LEU A 427 -5.41 3.61 24.50
C LEU A 427 -4.07 3.98 25.11
N ARG A 428 -3.92 5.23 25.55
CA ARG A 428 -2.72 5.72 26.22
C ARG A 428 -2.94 5.85 27.71
N SER A 429 -1.88 5.78 28.51
CA SER A 429 -1.89 6.17 29.91
C SER A 429 -2.36 7.62 30.08
N SER A 430 -2.81 7.99 31.28
CA SER A 430 -3.37 9.31 31.58
C SER A 430 -2.40 10.47 31.30
N ASP A 431 -1.09 10.21 31.27
CA ASP A 431 -0.02 11.15 30.93
C ASP A 431 0.33 11.16 29.42
N GLY A 432 -0.32 10.33 28.60
CA GLY A 432 -0.15 10.27 27.15
C GLY A 432 1.15 9.60 26.66
N THR A 433 2.00 9.10 27.56
CA THR A 433 3.35 8.62 27.23
C THR A 433 3.40 7.15 26.85
N LYS A 434 2.56 6.29 27.45
CA LYS A 434 2.57 4.83 27.21
C LYS A 434 1.30 4.36 26.53
N ILE A 435 1.46 3.53 25.51
CA ILE A 435 0.34 2.78 24.93
C ILE A 435 -0.01 1.63 25.87
N LEU A 436 -1.24 1.60 26.35
CA LEU A 436 -1.81 0.53 27.16
C LEU A 436 -2.04 -0.69 26.24
N LYS A 437 -1.37 -1.79 26.56
CA LYS A 437 -1.57 -3.10 25.92
C LYS A 437 -2.34 -4.00 26.89
N ASP A 438 -3.20 -4.88 26.37
CA ASP A 438 -3.81 -5.93 27.17
C ASP A 438 -2.71 -6.78 27.81
N LYS A 439 -2.87 -7.11 29.10
CA LYS A 439 -2.01 -8.08 29.78
C LYS A 439 -2.29 -9.45 29.16
N THR A 440 -1.39 -9.93 28.31
CA THR A 440 -1.34 -11.34 27.89
C THR A 440 -0.73 -12.21 28.96
#